data_AF-A0A6A9SMK7-F1
#
_entry.id   AF-A0A6A9SMK7-F1
#
_cell.length_a   1.000
_cell.length_b   1.000
_cell.length_c   1.000
_cell.angle_alpha   90.00
_cell.angle_beta   90.00
_cell.angle_gamma   90.00
#
_symmetry.space_group_name_H-M   'P 1'
#
loop_
_entity.id
_entity.type
_entity.pdbx_description
1 polymer ?
#
loop_
_entity_poly.entity_id
_entity_poly.type
_entity_poly.pdbx_seq_one_letter_code
_entity_poly.pdbx_strand_id
1 'polypeptide(L)'
;MRRRVGTSLYAGLLFTVLGAVAWASGQPFVFPSLGPSAYILAFDRRGERTHAYRVVGSHVIGAVAGLGAYWLRGPGVTLTALPPALSADGLRLAASGVVSIVATSWAMIATDTNHAPACAT
;
A
#
# COMPACT_ATOMS: atom_id res chain seq x y z
N MET A 1 -26.31 17.31 -4.77
CA MET A 1 -25.68 17.67 -3.47
C MET A 1 -25.48 16.46 -2.55
N ARG A 2 -26.53 15.75 -2.10
CA ARG A 2 -26.42 14.63 -1.13
C ARG A 2 -25.36 13.56 -1.49
N ARG A 3 -25.28 13.13 -2.75
CA ARG A 3 -24.27 12.14 -3.20
C ARG A 3 -22.83 12.64 -3.05
N ARG A 4 -22.56 13.92 -3.39
CA ARG A 4 -21.21 14.51 -3.28
C ARG A 4 -20.77 14.60 -1.82
N VAL A 5 -21.67 15.03 -0.94
CA VAL A 5 -21.43 15.08 0.50
C VAL A 5 -21.15 13.68 1.05
N GLY A 6 -21.93 12.67 0.66
CA GLY A 6 -21.71 11.28 1.07
C GLY A 6 -20.34 10.74 0.65
N THR A 7 -19.93 10.96 -0.60
CA THR A 7 -18.60 10.56 -1.11
C THR A 7 -17.47 11.25 -0.33
N SER A 8 -17.57 12.56 -0.10
CA SER A 8 -16.57 13.30 0.68
C SER A 8 -16.47 12.82 2.14
N LEU A 9 -17.61 12.55 2.79
CA LEU A 9 -17.64 12.02 4.15
C LEU A 9 -17.03 10.61 4.22
N TYR A 10 -17.31 9.76 3.24
CA TYR A 10 -16.75 8.42 3.17
C TYR A 10 -15.22 8.45 2.98
N ALA A 11 -14.72 9.27 2.06
CA ALA A 11 -13.28 9.46 1.89
C ALA A 11 -12.64 10.00 3.19
N GLY A 12 -13.26 11.01 3.81
CA GLY A 12 -12.82 11.56 5.09
C GLY A 12 -12.72 10.50 6.19
N LEU A 13 -13.74 9.66 6.33
CA LEU A 13 -13.74 8.54 7.28
C LEU A 13 -12.57 7.59 7.05
N LEU A 14 -12.32 7.18 5.80
CA LEU A 14 -11.19 6.31 5.47
C LEU A 14 -9.85 6.94 5.90
N PHE A 15 -9.65 8.22 5.63
CA PHE A 15 -8.44 8.93 6.05
C PHE A 15 -8.33 9.06 7.58
N THR A 16 -9.43 9.32 8.28
CA THR A 16 -9.43 9.37 9.74
C THR A 16 -9.04 8.04 10.35
N VAL A 17 -9.49 6.91 9.79
CA VAL A 17 -9.08 5.57 10.26
C VAL A 17 -7.56 5.39 10.10
N LEU A 18 -6.99 5.77 8.96
CA LEU A 18 -5.54 5.69 8.72
C LEU A 18 -4.76 6.57 9.71
N GLY A 19 -5.21 7.81 9.92
CA GLY A 19 -4.61 8.73 10.89
C GLY A 19 -4.68 8.20 12.32
N ALA A 20 -5.82 7.62 12.71
CA ALA A 20 -6.00 7.02 14.03
C ALA A 20 -5.07 5.81 14.24
N VAL A 21 -4.88 4.96 13.23
CA VAL A 21 -3.95 3.83 13.29
C VAL A 21 -2.50 4.30 13.45
N ALA A 22 -2.07 5.31 12.68
CA ALA A 22 -0.74 5.89 12.80
C ALA A 22 -0.53 6.55 14.18
N TRP A 23 -1.53 7.29 14.67
CA TRP A 23 -1.46 7.93 15.97
C TRP A 23 -1.40 6.90 17.12
N ALA A 24 -2.24 5.87 17.08
CA ALA A 24 -2.30 4.85 18.12
C ALA A 24 -1.07 3.91 18.12
N SER A 25 -0.45 3.66 16.96
CA SER A 25 0.72 2.79 16.86
C SER A 25 2.05 3.49 17.18
N GLY A 26 2.08 4.83 17.08
CA GLY A 26 3.31 5.62 17.14
C GLY A 26 4.29 5.34 15.99
N GLN A 27 3.86 4.61 14.95
CA GLN A 27 4.69 4.29 13.80
C GLN A 27 4.57 5.38 12.73
N PRO A 28 5.66 5.69 12.01
CA PRO A 28 5.66 6.69 10.94
C PRO A 28 5.05 6.11 9.67
N PHE A 29 3.81 5.62 9.75
CA PHE A 29 3.13 5.06 8.60
C PHE A 29 2.95 6.13 7.52
N VAL A 30 3.66 5.96 6.41
CA VAL A 30 3.37 6.66 5.16
C VAL A 30 2.44 5.73 4.38
N PHE A 31 1.28 6.23 3.99
CA PHE A 31 0.27 5.43 3.29
C PHE A 31 0.15 5.86 1.81
N PRO A 32 1.21 5.77 0.99
CA PRO A 32 1.21 6.32 -0.36
C PRO A 32 0.19 5.63 -1.27
N SER A 33 -0.11 4.35 -1.01
CA SER A 33 -1.11 3.58 -1.76
C SER A 33 -2.56 3.76 -1.27
N LEU A 34 -2.77 3.99 0.03
CA LEU A 34 -4.12 4.00 0.61
C LEU A 34 -4.90 5.28 0.30
N GLY A 35 -4.23 6.41 0.06
CA GLY A 35 -4.93 7.64 -0.34
C GLY A 35 -5.60 7.56 -1.71
N PRO A 36 -4.87 7.20 -2.78
CA PRO A 36 -5.48 6.90 -4.08
C PRO A 36 -6.50 5.77 -4.01
N SER A 37 -6.30 4.76 -3.15
CA SER A 37 -7.27 3.68 -2.94
C SER A 37 -8.59 4.19 -2.34
N ALA A 38 -8.52 5.00 -1.29
CA ALA A 38 -9.68 5.63 -0.66
C ALA A 38 -10.41 6.54 -1.64
N TYR A 39 -9.68 7.28 -2.47
CA TYR A 39 -10.24 8.07 -3.55
C TYR A 39 -11.00 7.19 -4.54
N ILE A 40 -10.37 6.16 -5.12
CA ILE A 40 -11.05 5.28 -6.09
C ILE A 40 -12.29 4.62 -5.46
N LEU A 41 -12.19 4.11 -4.23
CA LEU A 41 -13.35 3.53 -3.52
C LEU A 41 -14.50 4.52 -3.30
N ALA A 42 -14.19 5.80 -3.06
CA ALA A 42 -15.19 6.82 -2.81
C ALA A 42 -15.84 7.35 -4.09
N PHE A 43 -15.06 7.44 -5.18
CA PHE A 43 -15.44 8.13 -6.41
C PHE A 43 -15.84 7.20 -7.57
N ASP A 44 -15.34 5.96 -7.62
CA ASP A 44 -15.67 4.97 -8.65
C ASP A 44 -16.52 3.82 -8.10
N ARG A 45 -17.85 3.98 -8.16
CA ARG A 45 -18.85 3.08 -7.54
C ARG A 45 -19.59 2.16 -8.52
N ARG A 46 -19.12 1.97 -9.76
CA ARG A 46 -19.77 1.01 -10.67
C ARG A 46 -19.25 -0.42 -10.40
N GLY A 47 -20.07 -1.27 -9.76
CA GLY A 47 -19.74 -2.69 -9.50
C GLY A 47 -19.11 -2.98 -8.13
N GLU A 48 -19.61 -2.31 -7.08
CA GLU A 48 -19.01 -2.12 -5.74
C GLU A 48 -18.38 -3.36 -5.05
N ARG A 49 -18.92 -4.57 -5.25
CA ARG A 49 -18.47 -5.75 -4.51
C ARG A 49 -17.19 -6.38 -5.07
N THR A 50 -17.10 -6.49 -6.40
CA THR A 50 -15.91 -6.99 -7.09
C THR A 50 -14.75 -6.01 -6.99
N HIS A 51 -15.04 -4.70 -6.93
CA HIS A 51 -14.01 -3.67 -6.80
C HIS A 51 -13.34 -3.66 -5.42
N ALA A 52 -14.12 -3.78 -4.33
CA ALA A 52 -13.57 -3.80 -2.98
C ALA A 52 -12.65 -5.01 -2.72
N TYR A 53 -13.01 -6.20 -3.21
CA TYR A 53 -12.17 -7.39 -3.10
C TYR A 53 -10.82 -7.20 -3.82
N ARG A 54 -10.81 -6.60 -5.01
CA ARG A 54 -9.56 -6.33 -5.76
C ARG A 54 -8.66 -5.35 -5.02
N VAL A 55 -9.24 -4.30 -4.44
CA VAL A 55 -8.47 -3.34 -3.61
C VAL A 55 -7.90 -4.05 -2.38
N VAL A 56 -8.70 -4.77 -1.61
CA VAL A 56 -8.19 -5.44 -0.40
C VAL A 56 -7.17 -6.53 -0.76
N GLY A 57 -7.48 -7.37 -1.76
CA GLY A 57 -6.63 -8.47 -2.19
C GLY A 57 -5.27 -8.00 -2.71
N SER A 58 -5.24 -6.93 -3.51
CA SER A 58 -3.98 -6.33 -3.97
C SER A 58 -3.13 -5.76 -2.85
N HIS A 59 -3.74 -5.12 -1.84
CA HIS A 59 -3.01 -4.64 -0.66
C HIS A 59 -2.44 -5.77 0.19
N VAL A 60 -3.18 -6.87 0.34
CA VAL A 60 -2.67 -8.08 1.00
C VAL A 60 -1.50 -8.66 0.21
N ILE A 61 -1.60 -8.74 -1.12
CA ILE A 61 -0.51 -9.18 -1.99
C ILE A 61 0.71 -8.27 -1.83
N GLY A 62 0.53 -6.95 -1.88
CA GLY A 62 1.60 -5.96 -1.69
C GLY A 62 2.30 -6.14 -0.34
N ALA A 63 1.53 -6.25 0.75
CA ALA A 63 2.09 -6.47 2.07
C ALA A 63 2.89 -7.77 2.19
N VAL A 64 2.35 -8.88 1.66
CA VAL A 64 3.03 -10.19 1.71
C VAL A 64 4.29 -10.19 0.84
N ALA A 65 4.22 -9.64 -0.37
CA ALA A 65 5.35 -9.54 -1.28
C ALA A 65 6.45 -8.61 -0.73
N GLY A 66 6.06 -7.46 -0.18
CA GLY A 66 6.96 -6.50 0.45
C GLY A 66 7.66 -7.06 1.67
N LEU A 67 6.91 -7.66 2.59
CA LEU A 67 7.49 -8.34 3.76
C LEU A 67 8.41 -9.47 3.31
N GLY A 68 7.96 -10.34 2.41
CA GLY A 68 8.76 -11.45 1.90
C GLY A 68 10.08 -10.99 1.26
N ALA A 69 10.04 -9.97 0.40
CA ALA A 69 11.24 -9.41 -0.21
C ALA A 69 12.20 -8.83 0.82
N TYR A 70 11.68 -8.13 1.84
CA TYR A 70 12.48 -7.58 2.93
C TYR A 70 13.15 -8.67 3.75
N TRP A 71 12.40 -9.72 4.14
CA TRP A 71 12.94 -10.85 4.90
C TRP A 71 14.07 -11.56 4.17
N LEU A 72 14.00 -11.64 2.83
CA LEU A 72 15.03 -12.28 2.01
C LEU A 72 16.30 -11.43 1.81
N ARG A 73 16.17 -10.09 1.82
CA ARG A 73 17.24 -9.20 1.32
C ARG A 73 17.73 -8.16 2.32
N GLY A 74 16.87 -7.69 3.22
CA GLY A 74 17.15 -6.61 4.17
C GLY A 74 17.10 -6.94 5.67
N PRO A 75 17.15 -8.21 6.15
CA PRO A 75 17.11 -8.44 7.59
C PRO A 75 18.27 -7.71 8.29
N GLY A 76 17.95 -6.92 9.31
CA GLY A 76 18.90 -6.10 10.07
C GLY A 76 19.07 -4.66 9.57
N VAL A 77 18.49 -4.28 8.43
CA VAL A 77 18.54 -2.91 7.92
C VAL A 77 17.23 -2.19 8.22
N THR A 78 17.22 -1.32 9.23
CA THR A 78 16.03 -0.57 9.63
C THR A 78 15.94 0.77 8.89
N LEU A 79 14.77 1.10 8.34
CA LEU A 79 14.48 2.40 7.70
C LEU A 79 14.32 3.56 8.70
N THR A 80 14.61 3.35 9.97
CA THR A 80 14.59 4.40 11.01
C THR A 80 15.72 5.40 10.85
N ALA A 81 16.78 5.04 10.12
CA ALA A 81 17.84 5.95 9.69
C ALA A 81 18.13 5.72 8.20
N LEU A 82 18.36 6.80 7.45
CA LEU A 82 18.73 6.68 6.05
C LEU A 82 20.14 6.09 5.93
N PRO A 83 20.33 5.00 5.17
CA PRO A 83 21.66 4.46 4.95
C PRO A 83 22.49 5.45 4.11
N PRO A 84 23.83 5.46 4.26
CA PRO A 84 24.70 6.30 3.44
C PRO A 84 24.48 6.02 1.94
N ALA A 85 24.67 7.05 1.12
CA ALA A 85 24.59 6.91 -0.33
C ALA A 85 25.55 5.82 -0.83
N LEU A 86 25.09 4.99 -1.76
CA LEU A 86 25.84 3.89 -2.37
C LEU A 86 26.35 2.83 -1.38
N SER A 87 25.77 2.73 -0.18
CA SER A 87 26.10 1.69 0.78
C SER A 87 25.53 0.32 0.41
N ALA A 88 26.14 -0.74 0.93
CA ALA A 88 25.64 -2.11 0.76
C ALA A 88 24.24 -2.31 1.34
N ASP A 89 23.94 -1.67 2.48
CA ASP A 89 22.61 -1.72 3.11
C ASP A 89 21.57 -0.97 2.29
N GLY A 90 21.91 0.20 1.74
CA GLY A 90 21.07 0.89 0.77
C GLY A 90 20.78 0.04 -0.48
N LEU A 91 21.79 -0.66 -1.00
CA LEU A 91 21.61 -1.57 -2.14
C LEU A 91 20.70 -2.75 -1.81
N ARG A 92 20.83 -3.34 -0.61
CA ARG A 92 19.95 -4.42 -0.14
C ARG A 92 18.50 -3.97 -0.03
N LEU A 93 18.26 -2.77 0.53
CA LEU A 93 16.92 -2.18 0.60
C LEU A 93 16.35 -1.88 -0.79
N ALA A 94 17.15 -1.30 -1.69
CA ALA A 94 16.72 -1.03 -3.07
C ALA A 94 16.36 -2.32 -3.81
N ALA A 95 17.18 -3.36 -3.69
CA ALA A 95 16.90 -4.68 -4.27
C ALA A 95 15.62 -5.30 -3.69
N SER A 96 15.41 -5.18 -2.37
CA SER A 96 14.16 -5.60 -1.72
C SER A 96 12.95 -4.88 -2.30
N GLY A 97 13.02 -3.55 -2.46
CA GLY A 97 11.93 -2.76 -3.04
C GLY A 97 11.60 -3.17 -4.48
N VAL A 98 12.61 -3.40 -5.31
CA VAL A 98 12.42 -3.86 -6.69
C VAL A 98 11.75 -5.25 -6.73
N VAL A 99 12.26 -6.19 -5.93
CA VAL A 99 11.67 -7.55 -5.86
C VAL A 99 10.23 -7.49 -5.38
N SER A 100 9.93 -6.66 -4.36
CA SER A 100 8.58 -6.44 -3.87
C SER A 100 7.63 -5.96 -4.98
N ILE A 101 8.02 -4.93 -5.73
CA ILE A 101 7.16 -4.34 -6.78
C ILE A 101 6.91 -5.35 -7.90
N VAL A 102 7.96 -6.07 -8.34
CA VAL A 102 7.84 -7.08 -9.40
C VAL A 102 6.92 -8.22 -8.95
N ALA A 103 7.12 -8.74 -7.73
CA ALA A 103 6.31 -9.82 -7.17
C ALA A 103 4.85 -9.39 -6.97
N THR A 104 4.63 -8.20 -6.43
CA THR A 104 3.29 -7.61 -6.25
C THR A 104 2.56 -7.48 -7.58
N SER A 105 3.23 -6.90 -8.59
CA SER A 105 2.65 -6.72 -9.92
C SER A 105 2.29 -8.05 -10.57
N TRP A 106 3.22 -9.02 -10.52
CA TRP A 106 2.98 -10.35 -11.09
C TRP A 106 1.84 -11.08 -10.38
N ALA A 107 1.80 -11.06 -9.05
CA ALA A 107 0.77 -11.74 -8.28
C ALA A 107 -0.62 -11.11 -8.47
N MET A 108 -0.72 -9.78 -8.58
CA MET A 108 -1.98 -9.12 -8.90
C MET A 108 -2.52 -9.52 -10.29
N ILE A 109 -1.63 -9.65 -11.28
CA ILE A 109 -2.01 -10.14 -12.62
C ILE A 109 -2.48 -11.59 -12.54
N ALA A 110 -1.72 -12.44 -11.84
CA ALA A 110 -2.02 -13.87 -11.70
C ALA A 110 -3.34 -14.15 -10.96
N THR A 111 -3.77 -13.24 -10.09
CA THR A 111 -4.98 -13.38 -9.26
C THR A 111 -6.14 -12.50 -9.72
N ASP A 112 -5.98 -11.75 -10.82
CA ASP A 112 -6.96 -10.79 -11.33
C ASP A 112 -7.42 -9.76 -10.26
N THR A 113 -6.49 -9.35 -9.40
CA THR A 113 -6.70 -8.32 -8.36
C THR A 113 -6.04 -6.99 -8.72
N ASN A 114 -5.88 -6.70 -10.01
CA ASN A 114 -5.17 -5.50 -10.46
C ASN A 114 -5.73 -4.22 -9.83
N HIS A 115 -4.90 -3.54 -9.05
CA HIS A 115 -5.18 -2.24 -8.44
C HIS A 115 -3.87 -1.48 -8.32
N ALA A 116 -3.59 -0.61 -9.30
CA ALA A 116 -2.28 0.03 -9.44
C ALA A 116 -1.73 0.70 -8.17
N PRO A 117 -2.54 1.36 -7.31
CA PRO A 117 -2.04 1.92 -6.07
C PRO A 117 -1.36 0.91 -5.14
N ALA A 118 -1.79 -0.36 -5.14
CA ALA A 118 -1.21 -1.39 -4.26
C ALA A 118 0.26 -1.73 -4.56
N CYS A 119 0.82 -1.31 -5.71
CA CYS A 119 2.26 -1.41 -5.95
C CYS A 119 3.10 -0.50 -5.04
N ALA A 120 2.47 0.42 -4.31
CA ALA A 120 3.10 1.29 -3.32
C ALA A 120 2.76 0.89 -1.87
N THR A 121 2.31 -0.35 -1.66
CA THR A 121 2.03 -0.94 -0.33
C THR A 121 3.24 -1.66 0.21
#